data_AF-A0A953IAM7-F1
#
_entry.id   AF-A0A953IAM7-F1
#
_cell.length_a   1.000
_cell.length_b   1.000
_cell.length_c   1.000
_cell.angle_alpha   90.00
_cell.angle_beta   90.00
_cell.angle_gamma   90.00
#
_symmetry.space_group_name_H-M   'P 1'
#
loop_
_entity.id
_entity.type
_entity.pdbx_description
1 polymer ?
#
loop_
_entity_poly.entity_id
_entity_poly.type
_entity_poly.pdbx_seq_one_letter_code
_entity_poly.pdbx_strand_id
1 'polypeptide(L)'
;MPVVRLVILGLLNQRPMSGYEIQQLLQVSRIDQWSDILPGSIYHALKKMAAEGLVALAGTEQTGMRTKAIFEITDAGRAEYRRVLREAWSQVPRSLPGDFYLLLSFAHDMPRADLLAALRELIARLEERLAQWEEGRAAKAAAVGDLPPPIRAAFDNGREHMEADLRFLRRLLEEFAESE
;
A
#
# COMPACT_ATOMS: atom_id res chain seq x y z
N MET A 1 -1.50 -1.91 14.21
CA MET A 1 -0.59 -0.74 14.28
C MET A 1 -0.87 0.18 13.09
N PRO A 2 -0.98 1.51 13.24
CA PRO A 2 -1.27 2.37 12.08
C PRO A 2 -0.01 2.48 11.20
N VAL A 3 -0.01 1.77 10.06
CA VAL A 3 1.10 1.79 9.08
C VAL A 3 1.42 3.23 8.62
N VAL A 4 0.40 4.10 8.59
CA VAL A 4 0.54 5.54 8.33
C VAL A 4 1.56 6.21 9.25
N ARG A 5 1.56 5.90 10.55
CA ARG A 5 2.52 6.48 11.51
C ARG A 5 3.95 6.07 11.17
N LEU A 6 4.17 4.79 10.87
CA LEU A 6 5.48 4.26 10.50
C LEU A 6 6.03 4.97 9.26
N VAL A 7 5.17 5.18 8.25
CA VAL A 7 5.53 5.87 7.00
C VAL A 7 5.88 7.35 7.26
N ILE A 8 5.05 8.08 8.00
CA ILE A 8 5.30 9.51 8.30
C ILE A 8 6.59 9.67 9.09
N LEU A 9 6.79 8.89 10.17
CA LEU A 9 8.03 8.95 10.95
C LEU A 9 9.25 8.56 10.11
N GLY A 10 9.13 7.53 9.26
CA GLY A 10 10.21 7.10 8.37
C GLY A 10 10.63 8.18 7.38
N LEU A 11 9.69 8.93 6.81
CA LEU A 11 9.96 10.07 5.92
C LEU A 11 10.60 11.24 6.68
N LEU A 12 10.03 11.62 7.83
CA LEU A 12 10.57 12.71 8.65
C LEU A 12 11.94 12.40 9.28
N ASN A 13 12.27 11.11 9.44
CA ASN A 13 13.60 10.66 9.86
C ASN A 13 14.66 10.82 8.76
N GLN A 14 14.26 10.98 7.49
CA GLN A 14 15.20 11.30 6.41
C GLN A 14 15.48 12.79 6.33
N ARG A 15 14.44 13.62 6.44
CA ARG A 15 14.53 15.09 6.47
C ARG A 15 13.22 15.71 6.96
N PRO A 16 13.24 16.97 7.44
CA PRO A 16 12.01 17.74 7.63
C PRO A 16 11.20 17.88 6.34
N MET A 17 9.87 17.82 6.45
CA MET A 17 8.93 17.91 5.32
C MET A 17 7.62 18.59 5.74
N SER A 18 6.97 19.27 4.79
CA SER A 18 5.58 19.67 4.95
C SER A 18 4.64 18.47 4.84
N GLY A 19 3.45 18.59 5.46
CA GLY A 19 2.39 17.59 5.28
C GLY A 19 1.97 17.41 3.81
N TYR A 20 2.06 18.49 3.02
CA TYR A 20 1.80 18.45 1.59
C TYR A 20 2.87 17.63 0.83
N GLU A 21 4.16 17.86 1.10
CA GLU A 21 5.23 17.06 0.49
C GLU A 21 5.09 15.57 0.82
N ILE A 22 4.80 15.24 2.09
CA ILE A 22 4.55 13.85 2.50
C ILE A 22 3.39 13.28 1.67
N GLN A 23 2.26 13.99 1.62
CA GLN A 23 1.11 13.54 0.83
C GLN A 23 1.46 13.36 -0.66
N GLN A 24 2.23 14.27 -1.27
CA GLN A 24 2.66 14.17 -2.66
C GLN A 24 3.56 12.96 -2.90
N LEU A 25 4.54 12.71 -2.04
CA LEU A 25 5.41 11.53 -2.14
C LEU A 25 4.59 10.23 -2.12
N LEU A 26 3.58 10.17 -1.26
CA LEU A 26 2.67 9.02 -1.17
C LEU A 26 1.79 8.86 -2.42
N GLN A 27 1.25 9.96 -2.95
CA GLN A 27 0.46 9.95 -4.19
C GLN A 27 1.30 9.52 -5.40
N VAL A 28 2.52 10.05 -5.54
CA VAL A 28 3.45 9.67 -6.62
C VAL A 28 3.79 8.18 -6.52
N SER A 29 3.91 7.65 -5.30
CA SER A 29 4.13 6.21 -5.09
C SER A 29 2.89 5.34 -5.30
N ARG A 30 1.72 5.95 -5.59
CA ARG A 30 0.41 5.27 -5.70
C ARG A 30 0.12 4.35 -4.52
N ILE A 31 0.42 4.85 -3.31
CA ILE A 31 0.40 4.04 -2.08
C ILE A 31 -0.96 3.41 -1.78
N ASP A 32 -2.03 4.05 -2.22
CA ASP A 32 -3.43 3.63 -2.11
C ASP A 32 -3.74 2.38 -2.95
N GLN A 33 -2.94 2.10 -3.97
CA GLN A 33 -3.13 0.93 -4.80
C GLN A 33 -2.54 -0.34 -4.20
N TRP A 34 -1.56 -0.23 -3.29
CA TRP A 34 -0.83 -1.38 -2.75
C TRP A 34 -0.77 -1.41 -1.22
N SER A 35 -1.42 -0.46 -0.56
CA SER A 35 -1.63 -0.44 0.88
C SER A 35 -2.92 0.29 1.22
N ASP A 36 -3.43 0.07 2.43
CA ASP A 36 -4.64 0.74 2.92
C ASP A 36 -4.43 2.22 3.31
N ILE A 37 -3.28 2.80 2.97
CA ILE A 37 -2.97 4.19 3.31
C ILE A 37 -3.63 5.13 2.31
N LEU A 38 -4.60 5.88 2.80
CA LEU A 38 -5.18 6.99 2.05
C LEU A 38 -4.30 8.25 2.22
N PRO A 39 -3.81 8.89 1.14
CA PRO A 39 -3.00 10.11 1.24
C PRO A 39 -3.71 11.27 1.96
N GLY A 40 -5.05 11.30 1.96
CA GLY A 40 -5.83 12.29 2.71
C GLY A 40 -5.73 12.16 4.24
N SER A 41 -5.30 11.00 4.76
CA SER A 41 -5.19 10.75 6.20
C SER A 41 -3.96 11.41 6.86
N ILE A 42 -3.02 11.93 6.06
CA ILE A 42 -1.71 12.40 6.52
C ILE A 42 -1.79 13.58 7.47
N TYR A 43 -2.63 14.58 7.18
CA TYR A 43 -2.77 15.74 8.07
C TYR A 43 -3.36 15.37 9.42
N HIS A 44 -4.32 14.43 9.45
CA HIS A 44 -4.89 13.94 10.70
C HIS A 44 -3.83 13.21 11.53
N ALA A 45 -3.04 12.35 10.89
CA ALA A 45 -1.95 11.62 11.55
C ALA A 45 -0.87 12.57 12.07
N LEU A 46 -0.43 13.56 11.28
CA LEU A 46 0.55 14.58 11.70
C LEU A 46 0.06 15.37 12.92
N LYS A 47 -1.21 15.83 12.91
CA LYS A 47 -1.80 16.55 14.04
C LYS A 47 -1.78 15.71 15.31
N LYS A 48 -2.16 14.43 15.21
CA LYS A 48 -2.12 13.50 16.34
C LYS A 48 -0.70 13.26 16.85
N MET A 49 0.26 13.02 15.95
CA MET A 49 1.65 12.79 16.31
C MET A 49 2.33 14.03 16.91
N ALA A 50 1.94 15.24 16.49
CA ALA A 50 2.39 16.48 17.10
C ALA A 50 1.87 16.62 18.54
N ALA A 51 0.59 16.31 18.76
CA ALA A 51 0.00 16.29 20.11
C ALA A 51 0.65 15.23 21.03
N GLU A 52 1.14 14.13 20.46
CA GLU A 52 1.91 13.09 21.16
C GLU A 52 3.40 13.46 21.36
N GLY A 53 3.87 14.60 20.85
CA GLY A 53 5.26 15.03 20.95
C GLY A 53 6.24 14.24 20.06
N LEU A 54 5.75 13.46 19.10
CA LEU A 54 6.56 12.64 18.19
C LEU A 54 7.13 13.45 17.03
N VAL A 55 6.46 14.55 16.66
CA VAL A 55 6.91 15.49 15.63
C VAL A 55 6.72 16.91 16.14
N ALA A 56 7.57 17.83 15.68
CA ALA A 56 7.54 19.24 16.04
C ALA A 56 7.47 20.12 14.79
N LEU A 57 7.02 21.36 14.97
CA LEU A 57 7.08 22.37 13.91
C LEU A 57 8.52 22.89 13.82
N ALA A 58 9.22 22.57 12.74
CA ALA A 58 10.57 23.06 12.45
C ALA A 58 10.56 24.47 11.82
N GLY A 59 9.43 24.86 11.25
CA GLY A 59 9.26 26.18 10.66
C GLY A 59 8.05 26.27 9.74
N THR A 60 8.01 27.35 8.97
CA THR A 60 7.00 27.56 7.95
C THR A 60 7.65 27.98 6.65
N GLU A 61 7.19 27.40 5.54
CA GLU A 61 7.60 27.80 4.20
C GLU A 61 6.48 28.58 3.52
N GLN A 62 6.82 29.70 2.88
CA GLN A 62 5.86 30.53 2.16
C GLN A 62 5.95 30.23 0.66
N THR A 63 4.84 29.76 0.08
CA THR A 63 4.71 29.53 -1.36
C THR A 63 3.57 30.41 -1.89
N GLY A 64 3.91 31.56 -2.46
CA GLY A 64 2.91 32.58 -2.84
C GLY A 64 2.16 33.09 -1.61
N MET A 65 0.83 33.06 -1.65
CA MET A 65 -0.01 33.44 -0.49
C MET A 65 -0.21 32.33 0.56
N ARG A 66 0.33 31.12 0.34
CA ARG A 66 0.12 29.99 1.25
C ARG A 66 1.33 29.77 2.14
N THR A 67 1.07 29.59 3.44
CA THR A 67 2.06 29.21 4.45
C THR A 67 1.94 27.72 4.74
N LYS A 68 3.03 26.96 4.56
CA LYS A 68 3.10 25.52 4.83
C LYS A 68 3.88 25.27 6.11
N ALA A 69 3.31 24.50 7.04
CA ALA A 69 4.02 24.01 8.20
C ALA A 69 5.03 22.94 7.80
N ILE A 70 6.29 23.10 8.20
CA ILE A 70 7.35 22.10 8.06
C ILE A 70 7.47 21.36 9.38
N PHE A 71 7.37 20.02 9.31
CA PHE A 71 7.48 19.15 10.46
C PHE A 71 8.85 18.49 10.49
N GLU A 72 9.36 18.26 11.69
CA GLU A 72 10.54 17.43 11.95
C GLU A 72 10.25 16.36 13.00
N ILE A 73 11.00 15.26 12.96
CA ILE A 73 10.88 14.19 13.95
C ILE A 73 11.65 14.54 15.23
N THR A 74 11.03 14.33 16.39
CA THR A 74 11.67 14.54 17.70
C THR A 74 12.47 13.31 18.12
N ASP A 75 13.22 13.37 19.23
CA ASP A 75 13.86 12.19 19.81
C ASP A 75 12.84 11.12 20.23
N ALA A 76 11.71 11.55 20.79
CA ALA A 76 10.59 10.66 21.10
C ALA A 76 10.02 10.01 19.82
N GLY A 77 9.88 10.80 18.74
CA GLY A 77 9.49 10.29 17.43
C GLY A 77 10.45 9.25 16.86
N ARG A 78 11.77 9.48 16.98
CA ARG A 78 12.81 8.53 16.55
C ARG A 78 12.75 7.23 17.36
N ALA A 79 12.51 7.32 18.66
CA ALA A 79 12.33 6.14 19.51
C ALA A 79 11.07 5.35 19.12
N GLU A 80 9.95 6.06 18.91
CA GLU A 80 8.70 5.45 18.44
C GLU A 80 8.90 4.80 17.07
N TYR A 81 9.55 5.46 16.11
CA TYR A 81 9.86 4.91 14.79
C TYR A 81 10.57 3.57 14.88
N ARG A 82 11.63 3.47 15.69
CA ARG A 82 12.36 2.21 15.91
C ARG A 82 11.48 1.15 16.56
N ARG A 83 10.64 1.54 17.54
CA ARG A 83 9.72 0.63 18.22
C ARG A 83 8.69 0.05 17.25
N VAL A 84 8.02 0.92 16.49
CA VAL A 84 6.98 0.51 15.54
C VAL A 84 7.56 -0.28 14.36
N LEU A 85 8.77 0.07 13.90
CA LEU A 85 9.45 -0.69 12.86
C LEU A 85 9.76 -2.12 13.34
N ARG A 86 10.28 -2.27 14.55
CA ARG A 86 10.55 -3.59 15.15
C ARG A 86 9.27 -4.40 15.36
N GLU A 87 8.23 -3.75 15.87
CA GLU A 87 6.92 -4.40 16.07
C GLU A 87 6.33 -4.88 14.75
N ALA A 88 6.44 -4.09 13.67
CA ALA A 88 5.97 -4.49 12.35
C ALA A 88 6.67 -5.76 11.84
N TRP A 89 7.98 -5.87 12.07
CA TRP A 89 8.75 -7.08 11.71
C TRP A 89 8.45 -8.30 12.57
N SER A 90 7.81 -8.13 13.74
CA SER A 90 7.38 -9.24 14.58
C SER A 90 5.95 -9.69 14.28
N GLN A 91 5.27 -9.09 13.30
CA GLN A 91 3.94 -9.51 12.86
C GLN A 91 4.04 -10.43 11.65
N VAL A 92 3.15 -11.43 11.60
CA VAL A 92 2.93 -12.20 10.38
C VAL A 92 2.19 -11.29 9.39
N PRO A 93 2.70 -11.09 8.16
CA PRO A 93 1.95 -10.38 7.13
C PRO A 93 0.60 -11.07 6.90
N ARG A 94 -0.50 -10.32 7.04
CA ARG A 94 -1.84 -10.84 6.73
C ARG A 94 -2.10 -10.61 5.24
N SER A 95 -1.95 -11.66 4.43
CA SER A 95 -2.18 -11.64 2.98
C SER A 95 -3.36 -12.52 2.53
N LEU A 96 -4.20 -12.99 3.46
CA LEU A 96 -5.35 -13.82 3.13
C LEU A 96 -6.54 -12.96 2.67
N PRO A 97 -7.12 -13.21 1.48
CA PRO A 97 -8.28 -12.49 0.98
C PRO A 97 -9.56 -13.02 1.64
N GLY A 98 -9.77 -12.67 2.91
CA GLY A 98 -10.89 -13.18 3.72
C GLY A 98 -12.27 -12.94 3.08
N ASP A 99 -12.50 -11.75 2.53
CA ASP A 99 -13.75 -11.41 1.84
C ASP A 99 -13.98 -12.28 0.60
N PHE A 100 -12.91 -12.65 -0.11
CA PHE A 100 -12.99 -13.56 -1.24
C PHE A 100 -13.35 -14.98 -0.79
N TYR A 101 -12.79 -15.46 0.31
CA TYR A 101 -13.17 -16.78 0.86
C TYR A 101 -14.64 -16.82 1.30
N LEU A 102 -15.14 -15.71 1.87
CA LEU A 102 -16.56 -15.55 2.16
C LEU A 102 -17.38 -15.58 0.88
N LEU A 103 -16.97 -14.87 -0.18
CA LEU A 103 -17.65 -14.90 -1.48
C LEU A 103 -17.74 -16.34 -2.05
N LEU A 104 -16.65 -17.11 -1.98
CA LEU A 104 -16.63 -18.50 -2.46
C LEU A 104 -17.67 -19.38 -1.74
N SER A 105 -17.95 -19.10 -0.46
CA SER A 105 -18.93 -19.85 0.32
C SER A 105 -20.37 -19.70 -0.21
N PHE A 106 -20.64 -18.67 -1.01
CA PHE A 106 -21.93 -18.38 -1.63
C PHE A 106 -21.90 -18.55 -3.15
N ALA A 107 -20.82 -19.07 -3.74
CA ALA A 107 -20.68 -19.17 -5.20
C ALA A 107 -21.78 -20.03 -5.84
N HIS A 108 -22.25 -21.07 -5.14
CA HIS A 108 -23.32 -21.96 -5.60
C HIS A 108 -24.70 -21.28 -5.66
N ASP A 109 -24.90 -20.14 -5.00
CA ASP A 109 -26.16 -19.40 -5.04
C ASP A 109 -26.33 -18.61 -6.35
N MET A 110 -25.24 -18.43 -7.11
CA MET A 110 -25.23 -17.68 -8.37
C MET A 110 -25.56 -18.60 -9.56
N PRO A 111 -26.36 -18.16 -10.55
CA PRO A 111 -26.50 -18.89 -11.80
C PRO A 111 -25.13 -19.16 -12.43
N ARG A 112 -24.90 -20.40 -12.84
CA ARG A 112 -23.59 -20.85 -13.33
C ARG A 112 -23.03 -19.96 -14.45
N ALA A 113 -23.87 -19.52 -15.39
CA ALA A 113 -23.45 -18.62 -16.47
C ALA A 113 -22.89 -17.28 -15.93
N ASP A 114 -23.53 -16.73 -14.90
CA ASP A 114 -23.13 -15.47 -14.27
C ASP A 114 -21.82 -15.66 -13.48
N LEU A 115 -21.67 -16.78 -12.76
CA LEU A 115 -20.44 -17.12 -12.03
C LEU A 115 -19.25 -17.23 -12.99
N LEU A 116 -19.41 -17.95 -14.10
CA LEU A 116 -18.34 -18.10 -15.09
C LEU A 116 -17.99 -16.77 -15.77
N ALA A 117 -18.98 -15.91 -16.03
CA ALA A 117 -18.73 -14.56 -16.54
C ALA A 117 -17.96 -13.70 -15.53
N ALA A 118 -18.38 -13.70 -14.26
CA ALA A 118 -17.72 -12.96 -13.19
C ALA A 118 -16.29 -13.43 -12.95
N LEU A 119 -16.02 -14.75 -12.98
CA LEU A 119 -14.66 -15.29 -12.86
C LEU A 119 -13.76 -14.86 -14.02
N ARG A 120 -14.25 -14.87 -15.27
CA ARG A 120 -13.49 -14.38 -16.43
C ARG A 120 -13.16 -12.90 -16.30
N GLU A 121 -14.13 -12.10 -15.87
CA GLU A 121 -13.92 -10.67 -15.64
C GLU A 121 -12.90 -10.41 -14.53
N LEU A 122 -12.98 -11.17 -13.42
CA LEU A 122 -12.04 -11.05 -12.31
C LEU A 122 -10.61 -11.44 -12.74
N ILE A 123 -10.46 -12.49 -13.55
CA ILE A 123 -9.17 -12.88 -14.14
C ILE A 123 -8.62 -11.74 -15.00
N ALA A 124 -9.42 -11.20 -15.91
CA ALA A 124 -8.99 -10.10 -16.79
C ALA A 124 -8.57 -8.86 -16.00
N ARG A 125 -9.32 -8.49 -14.95
CA ARG A 125 -8.99 -7.38 -14.05
C ARG A 125 -7.67 -7.62 -13.31
N LEU A 126 -7.41 -8.86 -12.88
CA LEU A 126 -6.18 -9.22 -12.19
C LEU A 126 -4.97 -9.27 -13.15
N GLU A 127 -5.16 -9.69 -14.40
CA GLU A 127 -4.15 -9.61 -15.45
C GLU A 127 -3.75 -8.15 -15.74
N GLU A 128 -4.74 -7.25 -15.88
CA GLU A 128 -4.49 -5.82 -16.02
C GLU A 128 -3.76 -5.26 -14.79
N ARG A 129 -4.15 -5.68 -13.59
CA ARG A 129 -3.50 -5.26 -12.35
C ARG A 129 -2.03 -5.70 -12.29
N LEU A 130 -1.73 -6.92 -12.72
CA LEU A 130 -0.38 -7.45 -12.82
C LEU A 130 0.46 -6.67 -13.85
N ALA A 131 -0.11 -6.34 -15.01
CA ALA A 131 0.56 -5.51 -16.00
C ALA A 131 0.93 -4.13 -15.43
N GLN A 132 -0.01 -3.47 -14.75
CA GLN A 132 0.24 -2.18 -14.08
C GLN A 132 1.32 -2.28 -13.00
N TRP A 133 1.41 -3.42 -12.30
CA TRP A 133 2.45 -3.67 -11.29
C TRP A 133 3.84 -3.73 -11.90
N GLU A 134 4.00 -4.45 -13.02
CA GLU A 134 5.26 -4.54 -13.75
C GLU A 134 5.65 -3.21 -14.42
N GLU A 135 4.69 -2.46 -14.95
CA GLU A 135 4.92 -1.09 -15.44
C GLU A 135 5.45 -0.18 -14.32
N GLY A 136 4.85 -0.27 -13.13
CA GLY A 136 5.32 0.46 -11.95
C GLY A 136 6.74 0.09 -11.54
N ARG A 137 7.08 -1.20 -11.60
CA ARG A 137 8.44 -1.72 -11.35
C ARG A 137 9.44 -1.15 -12.35
N ALA A 138 9.11 -1.21 -13.64
CA ALA A 138 9.94 -0.71 -14.73
C ALA A 138 10.15 0.81 -14.65
N ALA A 139 9.09 1.58 -14.41
CA ALA A 139 9.16 3.03 -14.25
C ALA A 139 10.05 3.42 -13.07
N LYS A 140 9.96 2.69 -11.95
CA LYS A 140 10.79 2.96 -10.78
C LYS A 140 12.25 2.61 -11.03
N ALA A 141 12.54 1.48 -11.67
CA ALA A 141 13.90 1.12 -12.08
C ALA A 141 14.49 2.16 -13.05
N ALA A 142 13.70 2.68 -14.00
CA ALA A 142 14.16 3.73 -14.91
C ALA A 142 14.52 5.03 -14.16
N ALA A 143 13.82 5.34 -13.06
CA ALA A 143 14.06 6.56 -12.27
C ALA A 143 15.27 6.47 -11.33
N VAL A 144 15.58 5.29 -10.78
CA VAL A 144 16.64 5.13 -9.75
C VAL A 144 17.79 4.20 -10.16
N GLY A 145 17.73 3.59 -11.34
CA GLY A 145 18.65 2.54 -11.75
C GLY A 145 18.29 1.20 -11.10
N ASP A 146 19.25 0.58 -10.40
CA ASP A 146 18.97 -0.65 -9.67
C ASP A 146 18.03 -0.38 -8.49
N LEU A 147 16.96 -1.16 -8.40
CA LEU A 147 16.00 -1.03 -7.31
C LEU A 147 16.66 -1.47 -5.99
N PRO A 148 16.57 -0.65 -4.93
CA PRO A 148 17.07 -1.06 -3.63
C PRO A 148 16.45 -2.40 -3.21
N PRO A 149 17.21 -3.31 -2.55
CA PRO A 149 16.73 -4.67 -2.28
C PRO A 149 15.34 -4.77 -1.63
N PRO A 150 14.97 -3.93 -0.63
CA PRO A 150 13.62 -3.98 -0.05
C PRO A 150 12.51 -3.60 -1.05
N ILE A 151 12.78 -2.66 -1.94
CA ILE A 151 11.82 -2.22 -2.97
C ILE A 151 11.65 -3.30 -4.03
N ARG A 152 12.76 -3.90 -4.47
CA ARG A 152 12.72 -5.04 -5.40
C ARG A 152 11.95 -6.22 -4.81
N ALA A 153 12.22 -6.58 -3.56
CA ALA A 153 11.51 -7.66 -2.87
C ALA A 153 10.00 -7.39 -2.76
N ALA A 154 9.59 -6.14 -2.52
CA ALA A 154 8.17 -5.78 -2.50
C ALA A 154 7.50 -5.99 -3.86
N PHE A 155 8.15 -5.59 -4.97
CA PHE A 155 7.62 -5.84 -6.31
C PHE A 155 7.57 -7.33 -6.63
N ASP A 156 8.64 -8.08 -6.34
CA ASP A 156 8.72 -9.51 -6.63
C ASP A 156 7.63 -10.27 -5.88
N ASN A 157 7.45 -9.98 -4.59
CA ASN A 157 6.42 -10.63 -3.79
C ASN A 157 5.00 -10.24 -4.21
N GLY A 158 4.77 -8.98 -4.61
CA GLY A 158 3.47 -8.54 -5.14
C GLY A 158 3.09 -9.28 -6.42
N ARG A 159 4.05 -9.44 -7.35
CA ARG A 159 3.87 -10.25 -8.57
C ARG A 159 3.54 -11.70 -8.24
N GLU A 160 4.30 -12.31 -7.34
CA GLU A 160 4.10 -13.73 -6.94
C GLU A 160 2.70 -13.98 -6.38
N HIS A 161 2.17 -13.06 -5.56
CA HIS A 161 0.80 -13.15 -5.06
C HIS A 161 -0.23 -13.05 -6.20
N MET A 162 -0.12 -12.04 -7.07
CA MET A 162 -1.05 -11.88 -8.20
C MET A 162 -1.02 -13.09 -9.16
N GLU A 163 0.16 -13.65 -9.41
CA GLU A 163 0.30 -14.87 -10.22
C GLU A 163 -0.31 -16.09 -9.52
N ALA A 164 -0.18 -16.20 -8.19
CA ALA A 164 -0.82 -17.27 -7.43
C ALA A 164 -2.34 -17.17 -7.48
N ASP A 165 -2.88 -15.95 -7.34
CA ASP A 165 -4.31 -15.69 -7.44
C ASP A 165 -4.83 -15.97 -8.86
N LEU A 166 -4.10 -15.60 -9.91
CA LEU A 166 -4.44 -15.94 -11.29
C LEU A 166 -4.48 -17.46 -11.51
N ARG A 167 -3.47 -18.19 -11.01
CA ARG A 167 -3.45 -19.66 -11.08
C ARG A 167 -4.66 -20.24 -10.35
N PHE A 168 -5.00 -19.71 -9.18
CA PHE A 168 -6.16 -20.15 -8.42
C PHE A 168 -7.47 -19.91 -9.18
N LEU A 169 -7.70 -18.69 -9.66
CA LEU A 169 -8.93 -18.31 -10.36
C LEU A 169 -9.14 -19.07 -11.68
N ARG A 170 -8.06 -19.34 -12.42
CA ARG A 170 -8.13 -20.13 -13.66
C ARG A 170 -8.54 -21.58 -13.37
N ARG A 171 -7.95 -22.23 -12.36
CA ARG A 171 -8.38 -23.57 -11.93
C ARG A 171 -9.84 -23.57 -11.47
N LEU A 172 -10.24 -22.56 -10.71
CA LEU A 172 -11.62 -22.43 -10.24
C LEU A 172 -12.62 -22.27 -11.41
N LEU A 173 -12.24 -21.49 -12.43
CA LEU A 173 -13.04 -21.33 -13.66
C LEU A 173 -13.18 -22.66 -14.40
N GLU A 174 -12.11 -23.45 -14.50
CA GLU A 174 -12.14 -24.80 -15.09
C GLU A 174 -13.08 -25.73 -14.30
N GLU A 175 -12.93 -25.79 -12.98
CA GLU A 175 -13.75 -26.64 -12.08
C GLU A 175 -15.27 -26.33 -12.22
N PHE A 176 -15.66 -25.05 -12.22
CA PHE A 176 -17.07 -24.67 -12.39
C PHE A 176 -17.57 -24.84 -13.85
N ALA A 177 -16.67 -24.79 -14.83
CA ALA A 177 -17.00 -25.05 -16.23
C ALA A 177 -17.18 -26.55 -16.52
N GLU A 178 -16.64 -27.43 -15.69
CA GLU A 178 -16.79 -28.89 -15.81
C GLU A 178 -17.92 -29.46 -14.95
N SER A 179 -18.30 -28.77 -13.87
CA SER A 179 -19.41 -29.17 -13.01
C SER A 179 -20.77 -28.99 -13.74
N GLU A 180 -21.54 -30.08 -13.89
CA GLU A 180 -22.90 -30.13 -14.47
C GLU A 180 -23.95 -29.41 -13.63
#